data_AF-A0A7S3WJZ3-F1
#
_entry.id   AF-A0A7S3WJZ3-F1
#
_cell.length_a   1.000
_cell.length_b   1.000
_cell.length_c   1.000
_cell.angle_alpha   90.00
_cell.angle_beta   90.00
_cell.angle_gamma   90.00
#
_symmetry.space_group_name_H-M   'P 1'
#
loop_
_entity.id
_entity.type
_entity.pdbx_description
1 polymer ?
#
loop_
_entity_poly.entity_id
_entity_poly.type
_entity_poly.pdbx_seq_one_letter_code
_entity_poly.pdbx_strand_id
1 'polypeptide(L)'
;PHPHRAALAPGARQGEMACLDELSDELWLSIASFLGPSELLSFQSICLRASVLPTDQSCWRALCAERWKDKPRFALTTEREQWLVANQPMTWQQRYLFFEADAKRTVISDAELQSLTWHFNFTPSAGGQGTVSIQRVRFREGMLELVPGYPPLRYKLEPQGPSPVCSDGRDLTSNCPGERIAPSTTMGGLLSALSQTFLSTLFSWPSPRHEAGQVA
;
A
#
# COMPACT_ATOMS: atom_id res chain seq x y z
N PRO A 1 -39.39 -19.84 44.47
CA PRO A 1 -38.86 -18.46 44.61
C PRO A 1 -38.30 -17.96 43.26
N HIS A 2 -39.15 -17.29 42.48
CA HIS A 2 -38.81 -16.71 41.18
C HIS A 2 -38.43 -15.23 41.35
N PRO A 3 -37.34 -14.73 40.73
CA PRO A 3 -37.03 -13.32 40.76
C PRO A 3 -37.99 -12.55 39.85
N HIS A 4 -38.54 -11.47 40.40
CA HIS A 4 -39.42 -10.52 39.71
C HIS A 4 -38.71 -9.86 38.52
N ARG A 5 -39.24 -10.09 37.32
CA ARG A 5 -38.88 -9.37 36.09
C ARG A 5 -39.57 -8.00 36.13
N ALA A 6 -38.84 -6.96 36.52
CA ALA A 6 -39.34 -5.59 36.46
C ALA A 6 -39.57 -5.18 35.00
N ALA A 7 -40.81 -4.85 34.66
CA ALA A 7 -41.18 -4.32 33.35
C ALA A 7 -40.63 -2.89 33.21
N LEU A 8 -39.63 -2.70 32.35
CA LEU A 8 -39.14 -1.39 31.97
C LEU A 8 -40.18 -0.69 31.08
N ALA A 9 -40.50 0.55 31.43
CA ALA A 9 -41.48 1.38 30.72
C ALA A 9 -41.05 1.66 29.26
N PRO A 10 -41.92 1.40 28.27
CA PRO A 10 -41.65 1.71 26.87
C PRO A 10 -41.93 3.19 26.61
N GLY A 11 -40.91 4.05 26.67
CA GLY A 11 -41.14 5.46 26.33
C GLY A 11 -39.94 6.41 26.36
N ALA A 12 -38.81 6.04 26.97
CA ALA A 12 -37.72 7.00 27.22
C ALA A 12 -36.51 6.92 26.27
N ARG A 13 -36.51 6.08 25.22
CA ARG A 13 -35.31 5.85 24.38
C ARG A 13 -35.36 6.44 22.96
N GLN A 14 -36.42 7.13 22.57
CA GLN A 14 -36.53 7.67 21.20
C GLN A 14 -35.89 9.05 21.01
N GLY A 15 -35.47 9.75 22.07
CA GLY A 15 -34.94 11.12 21.97
C GLY A 15 -33.48 11.24 21.54
N GLU A 16 -32.63 10.23 21.77
CA GLU A 16 -31.17 10.37 21.57
C GLU A 16 -30.69 10.04 20.15
N MET A 17 -31.44 9.29 19.36
CA MET A 17 -31.01 8.92 17.99
C MET A 17 -31.21 10.03 16.94
N ALA A 18 -31.98 11.07 17.25
CA ALA A 18 -32.27 12.15 16.29
C ALA A 18 -31.02 12.98 15.90
N CYS A 19 -29.99 13.00 16.74
CA CYS A 19 -28.82 13.86 16.54
C CYS A 19 -27.92 13.40 15.38
N LEU A 20 -27.85 12.10 15.06
CA LEU A 20 -26.96 11.60 14.01
C LEU A 20 -27.49 11.91 12.60
N ASP A 21 -28.81 11.87 12.42
CA ASP A 21 -29.43 12.12 11.12
C ASP A 21 -29.31 13.58 10.66
N GLU A 22 -28.95 14.50 11.56
CA GLU A 22 -28.75 15.94 11.25
C GLU A 22 -27.33 16.28 10.76
N LEU A 23 -26.38 15.34 10.82
CA LEU A 23 -25.02 15.59 10.36
C LEU A 23 -24.97 15.84 8.83
N SER A 24 -24.06 16.71 8.38
CA SER A 24 -23.82 16.96 6.95
C SER A 24 -23.17 15.74 6.29
N ASP A 25 -23.34 15.59 4.96
CA ASP A 25 -22.72 14.49 4.21
C ASP A 25 -21.19 14.50 4.32
N GLU A 26 -20.58 15.68 4.40
CA GLU A 26 -19.13 15.85 4.58
C GLU A 26 -18.65 15.27 5.91
N LEU A 27 -19.39 15.52 7.01
CA LEU A 27 -19.07 14.96 8.31
C LEU A 27 -19.26 13.45 8.35
N TRP A 28 -20.32 12.94 7.70
CA TRP A 28 -20.53 11.50 7.54
C TRP A 28 -19.40 10.83 6.76
N LEU A 29 -18.98 11.40 5.64
CA LEU A 29 -17.86 10.91 4.84
C LEU A 29 -16.55 10.97 5.62
N SER A 30 -16.33 12.05 6.38
CA SER A 30 -15.16 12.19 7.26
C SER A 30 -15.13 11.09 8.31
N ILE A 31 -16.22 10.87 9.06
CA ILE A 31 -16.33 9.78 10.06
C ILE A 31 -16.09 8.43 9.39
N ALA A 32 -16.75 8.16 8.26
CA ALA A 32 -16.60 6.92 7.51
C ALA A 32 -15.15 6.69 7.04
N SER A 33 -14.40 7.74 6.70
CA SER A 33 -13.00 7.64 6.25
C SER A 33 -12.04 7.12 7.34
N PHE A 34 -12.40 7.27 8.61
CA PHE A 34 -11.64 6.73 9.73
C PHE A 34 -11.96 5.25 10.00
N LEU A 35 -13.15 4.79 9.63
CA LEU A 35 -13.59 3.42 9.86
C LEU A 35 -12.90 2.43 8.91
N GLY A 36 -12.54 1.27 9.44
CA GLY A 36 -12.07 0.14 8.63
C GLY A 36 -13.20 -0.54 7.86
N PRO A 37 -12.90 -1.44 6.91
CA PRO A 37 -13.90 -2.14 6.10
C PRO A 37 -15.02 -2.82 6.91
N SER A 38 -14.68 -3.54 7.98
CA SER A 38 -15.66 -4.23 8.83
C SER A 38 -16.52 -3.27 9.66
N GLU A 39 -15.93 -2.16 10.09
CA GLU A 39 -16.62 -1.12 10.85
C GLU A 39 -17.57 -0.34 9.94
N LEU A 40 -17.20 -0.07 8.69
CA LEU A 40 -18.08 0.53 7.69
C LEU A 40 -19.33 -0.31 7.44
N LEU A 41 -19.19 -1.64 7.36
CA LEU A 41 -20.35 -2.54 7.23
C LEU A 41 -21.23 -2.52 8.48
N SER A 42 -20.62 -2.46 9.66
CA SER A 42 -21.36 -2.35 10.93
C SER A 42 -22.07 -0.99 11.02
N PHE A 43 -21.42 0.08 10.60
CA PHE A 43 -21.92 1.44 10.59
C PHE A 43 -23.16 1.59 9.69
N GLN A 44 -23.17 0.92 8.54
CA GLN A 44 -24.33 0.84 7.64
C GLN A 44 -25.57 0.23 8.32
N SER A 45 -25.38 -0.64 9.32
CA SER A 45 -26.49 -1.29 10.02
C SER A 45 -27.13 -0.42 11.11
N ILE A 46 -26.48 0.68 11.52
CA ILE A 46 -26.87 1.47 12.71
C ILE A 46 -27.98 2.47 12.40
N CYS A 47 -28.04 3.05 11.20
CA CYS A 47 -29.12 3.97 10.82
C CYS A 47 -29.49 3.87 9.33
N LEU A 48 -30.72 4.28 9.01
CA LEU A 48 -31.25 4.23 7.65
C LEU A 48 -30.39 5.06 6.69
N ARG A 49 -29.90 6.23 7.11
CA ARG A 49 -29.04 7.08 6.29
C ARG A 49 -27.71 6.39 5.96
N ALA A 50 -27.09 5.72 6.94
CA ALA A 50 -25.88 4.95 6.73
C ALA A 50 -26.13 3.72 5.83
N SER A 51 -27.33 3.17 5.83
CA SER A 51 -27.72 2.06 4.95
C SER A 51 -27.84 2.43 3.47
N VAL A 52 -27.86 3.73 3.12
CA VAL A 52 -27.92 4.24 1.74
C VAL A 52 -26.52 4.46 1.14
N LEU A 53 -25.51 4.69 1.98
CA LEU A 53 -24.08 4.76 1.58
C LEU A 53 -23.58 3.58 0.71
N PRO A 54 -24.02 2.30 0.89
CA PRO A 54 -23.59 1.16 0.08
C PRO A 54 -23.91 1.29 -1.41
N THR A 55 -25.02 1.95 -1.77
CA THR A 55 -25.52 1.99 -3.14
C THR A 55 -24.92 3.15 -3.94
N ASP A 56 -24.58 4.24 -3.25
CA ASP A 56 -24.08 5.45 -3.89
C ASP A 56 -22.58 5.33 -4.24
N GLN A 57 -22.31 5.14 -5.53
CA GLN A 57 -20.96 5.11 -6.08
C GLN A 57 -20.16 6.39 -5.81
N SER A 58 -20.83 7.55 -5.69
CA SER A 58 -20.18 8.83 -5.45
C SER A 58 -19.63 8.94 -4.02
N CYS A 59 -20.37 8.43 -3.03
CA CYS A 59 -19.92 8.35 -1.64
C CYS A 59 -18.69 7.45 -1.48
N TRP A 60 -18.70 6.25 -2.06
CA TRP A 60 -17.53 5.36 -2.02
C TRP A 60 -16.33 5.95 -2.75
N ARG A 61 -16.54 6.66 -3.87
CA ARG A 61 -15.48 7.37 -4.57
C ARG A 61 -14.86 8.45 -3.68
N ALA A 62 -15.68 9.28 -3.03
CA ALA A 62 -15.21 10.31 -2.11
C ALA A 62 -14.44 9.70 -0.93
N LEU A 63 -14.94 8.58 -0.38
CA LEU A 63 -14.26 7.82 0.67
C LEU A 63 -12.90 7.29 0.22
N CYS A 64 -12.81 6.74 -0.99
CA CYS A 64 -11.54 6.30 -1.58
C CYS A 64 -10.55 7.47 -1.71
N ALA A 65 -11.00 8.61 -2.22
CA ALA A 65 -10.17 9.80 -2.39
C ALA A 65 -9.60 10.28 -1.05
N GLU A 66 -10.44 10.40 -0.03
CA GLU A 66 -10.04 10.85 1.30
C GLU A 66 -9.10 9.84 1.99
N ARG A 67 -9.44 8.54 1.95
CA ARG A 67 -8.67 7.47 2.60
C ARG A 67 -7.29 7.25 1.96
N TRP A 68 -7.15 7.51 0.66
CA TRP A 68 -5.93 7.21 -0.09
C TRP A 68 -5.08 8.43 -0.41
N LYS A 69 -5.49 9.65 0.00
CA LYS A 69 -4.76 10.89 -0.29
C LYS A 69 -3.29 10.84 0.15
N ASP A 70 -3.02 10.23 1.30
CA ASP A 70 -1.67 10.13 1.88
C ASP A 70 -0.91 8.86 1.45
N LYS A 71 -1.50 8.04 0.57
CA LYS A 71 -0.91 6.80 0.08
C LYS A 71 -0.52 6.96 -1.40
N PRO A 72 0.73 7.33 -1.74
CA PRO A 72 1.12 7.62 -3.12
C PRO A 72 0.76 6.53 -4.14
N ARG A 73 0.84 5.25 -3.72
CA ARG A 73 0.48 4.11 -4.57
C ARG A 73 -1.02 4.02 -4.90
N PHE A 74 -1.89 4.59 -4.06
CA PHE A 74 -3.35 4.49 -4.17
C PHE A 74 -4.04 5.85 -4.39
N ALA A 75 -3.30 6.96 -4.29
CA ALA A 75 -3.80 8.31 -4.45
C ALA A 75 -4.64 8.45 -5.73
N LEU A 76 -5.85 8.98 -5.58
CA LEU A 76 -6.84 8.99 -6.65
C LEU A 76 -6.70 10.25 -7.53
N THR A 77 -5.69 10.28 -8.37
CA THR A 77 -5.55 11.32 -9.41
C THR A 77 -6.61 11.13 -10.50
N THR A 78 -6.91 12.19 -11.25
CA THR A 78 -7.84 12.15 -12.39
C THR A 78 -7.45 11.06 -13.40
N GLU A 79 -6.15 10.94 -13.73
CA GLU A 79 -5.70 9.92 -14.69
C GLU A 79 -5.87 8.51 -14.13
N ARG A 80 -5.55 8.32 -12.84
CA ARG A 80 -5.72 7.03 -12.18
C ARG A 80 -7.18 6.62 -12.13
N GLU A 81 -8.07 7.54 -11.79
CA GLU A 81 -9.50 7.28 -11.78
C GLU A 81 -10.00 6.85 -13.16
N GLN A 82 -9.65 7.59 -14.22
CA GLN A 82 -10.02 7.22 -15.58
C GLN A 82 -9.49 5.85 -15.96
N TRP A 83 -8.23 5.55 -15.62
CA TRP A 83 -7.64 4.24 -15.85
C TRP A 83 -8.38 3.14 -15.09
N LEU A 84 -8.72 3.38 -13.83
CA LEU A 84 -9.46 2.46 -12.98
C LEU A 84 -10.83 2.14 -13.58
N VAL A 85 -11.58 3.15 -14.00
CA VAL A 85 -12.90 2.99 -14.65
C VAL A 85 -12.77 2.20 -15.96
N ALA A 86 -11.74 2.48 -16.78
CA ALA A 86 -11.56 1.82 -18.07
C ALA A 86 -11.04 0.37 -17.98
N ASN A 87 -10.18 0.06 -17.00
CA ASN A 87 -9.42 -1.21 -16.99
C ASN A 87 -9.86 -2.20 -15.91
N GLN A 88 -10.67 -1.77 -14.94
CA GLN A 88 -11.13 -2.64 -13.86
C GLN A 88 -12.64 -2.47 -13.71
N PRO A 89 -13.49 -3.40 -14.19
CA PRO A 89 -14.94 -3.30 -14.13
C PRO A 89 -15.45 -3.62 -12.71
N MET A 90 -15.08 -2.77 -11.74
CA MET A 90 -15.44 -2.88 -10.33
C MET A 90 -16.16 -1.62 -9.86
N THR A 91 -17.11 -1.80 -8.95
CA THR A 91 -17.73 -0.68 -8.22
C THR A 91 -16.70 -0.01 -7.31
N TRP A 92 -16.93 1.25 -6.91
CA TRP A 92 -16.04 1.95 -5.98
C TRP A 92 -15.93 1.25 -4.62
N GLN A 93 -17.01 0.63 -4.15
CA GLN A 93 -16.99 -0.21 -2.96
C GLN A 93 -16.05 -1.42 -3.13
N GLN A 94 -16.15 -2.14 -4.25
CA GLN A 94 -15.28 -3.28 -4.52
C GLN A 94 -13.81 -2.85 -4.61
N ARG A 95 -13.53 -1.71 -5.25
CA ARG A 95 -12.19 -1.12 -5.28
C ARG A 95 -11.70 -0.78 -3.89
N TYR A 96 -12.53 -0.13 -3.07
CA TYR A 96 -12.18 0.21 -1.69
C TYR A 96 -11.71 -1.03 -0.92
N LEU A 97 -12.52 -2.08 -0.93
CA LEU A 97 -12.24 -3.33 -0.25
C LEU A 97 -10.98 -4.02 -0.80
N PHE A 98 -10.85 -4.06 -2.13
CA PHE A 98 -9.69 -4.65 -2.79
C PHE A 98 -8.39 -3.94 -2.41
N PHE A 99 -8.36 -2.61 -2.48
CA PHE A 99 -7.16 -1.84 -2.19
C PHE A 99 -6.83 -1.77 -0.69
N GLU A 100 -7.82 -1.78 0.21
CA GLU A 100 -7.54 -1.89 1.64
C GLU A 100 -6.97 -3.28 2.01
N ALA A 101 -7.38 -4.34 1.31
CA ALA A 101 -6.77 -5.66 1.44
C ALA A 101 -5.34 -5.67 0.87
N ASP A 102 -5.12 -5.11 -0.32
CA ASP A 102 -3.80 -5.01 -0.95
C ASP A 102 -2.82 -4.17 -0.13
N ALA A 103 -3.29 -3.06 0.45
CA ALA A 103 -2.48 -2.16 1.29
C ALA A 103 -1.98 -2.83 2.57
N LYS A 104 -2.68 -3.86 3.07
CA LYS A 104 -2.28 -4.64 4.25
C LYS A 104 -1.39 -5.83 3.91
N ARG A 105 -1.18 -6.10 2.63
CA ARG A 105 -0.45 -7.28 2.19
C ARG A 105 1.05 -7.10 2.47
N THR A 106 1.62 -8.08 3.15
CA THR A 106 3.06 -8.12 3.50
C THR A 106 3.88 -8.99 2.55
N VAL A 107 3.21 -9.69 1.63
CA VAL A 107 3.82 -10.64 0.70
C VAL A 107 3.52 -10.20 -0.73
N ILE A 108 4.53 -10.25 -1.59
CA ILE A 108 4.39 -10.02 -3.03
C ILE A 108 4.35 -11.38 -3.71
N SER A 109 3.40 -11.58 -4.61
CA SER A 109 3.31 -12.85 -5.35
C SER A 109 4.39 -12.96 -6.42
N ASP A 110 4.75 -14.19 -6.78
CA ASP A 110 5.72 -14.47 -7.85
C ASP A 110 5.34 -13.82 -9.18
N ALA A 111 4.04 -13.83 -9.50
CA ALA A 111 3.51 -13.22 -10.72
C ALA A 111 3.67 -11.69 -10.72
N GLU A 112 3.46 -11.05 -9.57
CA GLU A 112 3.70 -9.61 -9.41
C GLU A 112 5.18 -9.29 -9.47
N LEU A 113 6.01 -10.08 -8.79
CA LEU A 113 7.46 -9.92 -8.82
C LEU A 113 7.99 -9.90 -10.27
N GLN A 114 7.46 -10.77 -11.13
CA GLN A 114 7.85 -10.86 -12.54
C GLN A 114 7.20 -9.81 -13.46
N SER A 115 5.97 -9.40 -13.17
CA SER A 115 5.21 -8.46 -14.03
C SER A 115 5.48 -6.99 -13.72
N LEU A 116 5.83 -6.67 -12.47
CA LEU A 116 6.13 -5.32 -12.05
C LEU A 116 7.47 -4.84 -12.63
N THR A 117 7.56 -3.52 -12.81
CA THR A 117 8.82 -2.86 -13.18
C THR A 117 9.50 -2.37 -11.91
N TRP A 118 10.69 -2.90 -11.65
CA TRP A 118 11.44 -2.61 -10.44
C TRP A 118 12.51 -1.57 -10.73
N HIS A 119 12.70 -0.65 -9.79
CA HIS A 119 13.76 0.36 -9.85
C HIS A 119 14.60 0.21 -8.58
N PHE A 120 15.87 -0.14 -8.76
CA PHE A 120 16.84 -0.22 -7.66
C PHE A 120 17.61 1.09 -7.59
N ASN A 121 17.62 1.70 -6.41
CA ASN A 121 18.38 2.90 -6.15
C ASN A 121 19.72 2.54 -5.51
N PHE A 122 20.81 2.87 -6.20
CA PHE A 122 22.16 2.63 -5.72
C PHE A 122 22.86 3.91 -5.24
N THR A 123 22.15 5.02 -5.03
CA THR A 123 22.74 6.26 -4.51
C THR A 123 23.27 6.09 -3.07
N PRO A 124 24.24 6.91 -2.61
CA PRO A 124 24.78 6.80 -1.26
C PRO A 124 23.72 7.08 -0.18
N SER A 125 22.76 7.95 -0.47
CA SER A 125 21.61 8.23 0.40
C SER A 125 20.71 7.01 0.64
N ALA A 126 20.72 6.04 -0.29
CA ALA A 126 20.01 4.77 -0.14
C ALA A 126 20.94 3.66 0.38
N GLY A 127 22.16 3.96 0.83
CA GLY A 127 23.16 2.98 1.27
C GLY A 127 23.84 2.23 0.11
N GLY A 128 23.68 2.70 -1.13
CA GLY A 128 24.39 2.17 -2.28
C GLY A 128 25.78 2.80 -2.47
N GLN A 129 26.53 2.28 -3.44
CA GLN A 129 27.87 2.76 -3.81
C GLN A 129 27.90 3.45 -5.18
N GLY A 130 26.75 3.66 -5.81
CA GLY A 130 26.62 4.35 -7.08
C GLY A 130 26.52 5.86 -6.88
N THR A 131 27.15 6.65 -7.76
CA THR A 131 27.07 8.12 -7.68
C THR A 131 25.73 8.66 -8.21
N VAL A 132 25.06 7.94 -9.12
CA VAL A 132 23.81 8.43 -9.75
C VAL A 132 22.85 7.35 -10.29
N SER A 133 23.00 6.07 -9.93
CA SER A 133 22.28 5.01 -10.65
C SER A 133 20.97 4.57 -9.98
N ILE A 134 19.85 4.99 -10.57
CA ILE A 134 18.60 4.23 -10.53
C ILE A 134 18.63 3.24 -11.69
N GLN A 135 18.57 1.95 -11.40
CA GLN A 135 18.55 0.91 -12.43
C GLN A 135 17.18 0.25 -12.49
N ARG A 136 16.59 0.23 -13.69
CA ARG A 136 15.38 -0.52 -13.96
C ARG A 136 15.72 -1.98 -14.20
N VAL A 137 15.01 -2.89 -13.52
CA VAL A 137 15.22 -4.33 -13.65
C VAL A 137 13.89 -5.08 -13.70
N ARG A 138 13.94 -6.32 -14.18
CA ARG A 138 12.85 -7.30 -14.08
C ARG A 138 13.35 -8.56 -13.39
N PHE A 139 12.49 -9.17 -12.61
CA PHE A 139 12.72 -10.52 -12.10
C PHE A 139 12.30 -11.55 -13.15
N ARG A 140 13.15 -12.55 -13.36
CA ARG A 140 12.84 -13.73 -14.17
C ARG A 140 13.10 -14.97 -13.36
N GLU A 141 12.42 -16.05 -13.70
CA GLU A 141 12.73 -17.37 -13.15
C GLU A 141 14.21 -17.74 -13.41
N GLY A 142 14.86 -18.24 -12.37
CA GLY A 142 16.28 -18.59 -12.37
C GLY A 142 16.88 -18.42 -10.98
N MET A 143 17.98 -19.08 -10.67
CA MET A 143 18.60 -18.95 -9.34
C MET A 143 19.48 -17.71 -9.28
N LEU A 144 19.18 -16.80 -8.38
CA LEU A 144 20.08 -15.74 -7.96
C LEU A 144 20.81 -16.21 -6.71
N GLU A 145 22.07 -16.58 -6.94
CA GLU A 145 23.01 -16.81 -5.87
C GLU A 145 23.36 -15.44 -5.27
N LEU A 146 22.72 -15.15 -4.14
CA LEU A 146 23.08 -14.01 -3.30
C LEU A 146 24.40 -14.29 -2.58
N VAL A 147 24.91 -13.27 -1.87
CA VAL A 147 26.14 -13.35 -1.09
C VAL A 147 26.16 -14.61 -0.21
N PRO A 148 27.32 -15.27 -0.06
CA PRO A 148 27.46 -16.45 0.78
C PRO A 148 26.83 -16.27 2.17
N GLY A 149 25.97 -17.22 2.56
CA GLY A 149 25.22 -17.19 3.82
C GLY A 149 23.74 -16.83 3.70
N TYR A 150 23.30 -16.34 2.54
CA TYR A 150 21.88 -16.12 2.25
C TYR A 150 21.30 -17.25 1.40
N PRO A 151 20.02 -17.64 1.62
CA PRO A 151 19.37 -18.63 0.77
C PRO A 151 19.25 -18.11 -0.66
N PRO A 152 19.44 -18.95 -1.68
CA PRO A 152 19.31 -18.53 -3.07
C PRO A 152 17.87 -18.09 -3.35
N LEU A 153 17.73 -16.96 -4.03
CA LEU A 153 16.42 -16.52 -4.52
C LEU A 153 16.09 -17.25 -5.82
N ARG A 154 14.83 -17.67 -5.98
CA ARG A 154 14.35 -18.36 -7.20
C ARG A 154 14.18 -17.46 -8.42
N TYR A 155 14.71 -16.25 -8.37
CA TYR A 155 14.63 -15.30 -9.47
C TYR A 155 15.97 -14.65 -9.74
N LYS A 156 16.35 -14.55 -11.01
CA LYS A 156 17.45 -13.70 -11.49
C LYS A 156 16.96 -12.28 -11.80
N LEU A 157 17.87 -11.31 -11.65
CA LEU A 157 17.64 -9.92 -12.02
C LEU A 157 18.15 -9.65 -13.42
N GLU A 158 17.27 -9.21 -14.31
CA GLU A 158 17.62 -8.82 -15.67
C GLU A 158 17.55 -7.28 -15.81
N PRO A 159 18.66 -6.61 -16.17
CA PRO A 159 18.64 -5.19 -16.48
C PRO A 159 17.70 -4.88 -17.64
N GLN A 160 16.86 -3.87 -17.47
CA GLN A 160 15.96 -3.39 -18.52
C GLN A 160 16.59 -2.24 -19.32
N GLY A 161 17.75 -2.49 -19.94
CA GLY A 161 18.48 -1.47 -20.70
C GLY A 161 18.77 -0.18 -19.90
N PRO A 162 19.28 0.88 -20.56
CA PRO A 162 19.36 2.19 -19.94
C PRO A 162 17.93 2.67 -19.62
N SER A 163 17.71 3.16 -18.40
CA SER A 163 16.45 3.83 -18.05
C SER A 163 16.20 4.94 -19.07
N PRO A 164 14.97 5.12 -19.59
CA PRO A 164 14.68 6.24 -20.47
C PRO A 164 15.10 7.52 -19.75
N VAL A 165 16.07 8.21 -20.34
CA VAL A 165 16.48 9.56 -19.94
C VAL A 165 15.19 10.38 -19.93
N CYS A 166 14.87 11.04 -18.81
CA CYS A 166 13.67 11.87 -18.74
C CYS A 166 13.65 12.83 -19.94
N SER A 167 12.58 12.80 -20.73
CA SER A 167 12.42 13.56 -21.98
C SER A 167 12.49 15.08 -21.81
N ASP A 168 12.54 15.56 -20.57
CA ASP A 168 12.69 16.96 -20.19
C ASP A 168 14.11 17.50 -20.41
N GLY A 169 15.09 16.68 -20.81
CA GLY A 169 16.50 17.10 -20.93
C GLY A 169 17.13 17.51 -19.59
N ARG A 170 16.33 17.55 -18.51
CA ARG A 170 16.76 17.52 -17.13
C ARG A 170 17.09 16.08 -16.82
N ASP A 171 18.34 15.75 -17.10
CA ASP A 171 19.01 14.65 -16.46
C ASP A 171 18.70 14.75 -14.96
N LEU A 172 18.08 13.72 -14.37
CA LEU A 172 17.95 13.61 -12.90
C LEU A 172 19.34 13.57 -12.22
N THR A 173 20.41 13.56 -13.02
CA THR A 173 21.83 13.60 -12.65
C THR A 173 22.47 15.00 -12.81
N SER A 174 21.83 15.98 -13.45
CA SER A 174 22.45 17.24 -13.93
C SER A 174 22.47 18.38 -12.91
N ASN A 175 22.92 18.13 -11.68
CA ASN A 175 23.37 19.21 -10.79
C ASN A 175 24.80 19.00 -10.24
N CYS A 176 25.57 18.06 -10.80
CA CYS A 176 27.00 17.92 -10.46
C CYS A 176 27.87 18.31 -11.65
N PRO A 177 28.52 19.49 -11.65
CA PRO A 177 29.47 19.85 -12.68
C PRO A 177 30.76 19.04 -12.48
N GLY A 178 30.93 18.03 -13.33
CA GLY A 178 32.22 17.43 -13.66
C GLY A 178 32.50 16.10 -12.97
N GLU A 179 32.16 14.98 -13.61
CA GLU A 179 32.93 13.75 -13.40
C GLU A 179 32.89 12.83 -14.61
N ARG A 180 34.06 12.27 -14.92
CA ARG A 180 34.33 11.43 -16.08
C ARG A 180 33.55 10.12 -15.96
N ILE A 181 33.07 9.64 -17.10
CA ILE A 181 32.47 8.30 -17.26
C ILE A 181 33.47 7.26 -16.71
N ALA A 182 33.17 6.71 -15.53
CA ALA A 182 33.89 5.58 -14.98
C ALA A 182 33.50 4.30 -15.75
N PRO A 183 34.42 3.34 -15.90
CA PRO A 183 34.20 2.13 -16.68
C PRO A 183 33.11 1.26 -16.04
N SER A 184 32.33 0.60 -16.91
CA SER A 184 31.27 -0.35 -16.63
C SER A 184 31.43 -1.10 -15.30
N THR A 185 30.60 -0.74 -14.31
CA THR A 185 30.36 -1.58 -13.13
C THR A 185 29.86 -2.94 -13.62
N THR A 186 30.72 -3.96 -13.51
CA THR A 186 30.39 -5.34 -13.82
C THR A 186 29.28 -5.84 -12.89
N MET A 187 28.37 -6.68 -13.40
CA MET A 187 27.24 -7.25 -12.62
C MET A 187 27.63 -7.80 -11.25
N GLY A 188 28.87 -8.30 -11.08
CA GLY A 188 29.39 -8.79 -9.79
C GLY A 188 29.40 -7.75 -8.67
N GLY A 189 29.63 -6.47 -8.97
CA GLY A 189 29.57 -5.39 -7.97
C GLY A 189 28.14 -5.04 -7.55
N LEU A 190 27.19 -5.13 -8.49
CA LEU A 190 25.77 -4.86 -8.26
C LEU A 190 25.10 -5.93 -7.39
N LEU A 191 25.44 -7.21 -7.59
CA LEU A 191 24.91 -8.30 -6.76
C LEU A 191 25.40 -8.23 -5.31
N SER A 192 26.64 -7.77 -5.10
CA SER A 192 27.18 -7.52 -3.76
C SER A 192 26.46 -6.35 -3.06
N ALA A 193 26.20 -5.25 -3.77
CA ALA A 193 25.47 -4.09 -3.23
C ALA A 193 23.99 -4.41 -2.93
N LEU A 194 23.32 -5.16 -3.82
CA LEU A 194 21.93 -5.61 -3.62
C LEU A 194 21.78 -6.49 -2.37
N SER A 195 22.76 -7.34 -2.09
CA SER A 195 22.72 -8.20 -0.91
C SER A 195 22.82 -7.45 0.42
N GLN A 196 23.48 -6.29 0.47
CA GLN A 196 23.68 -5.57 1.73
C GLN A 196 22.49 -4.67 2.09
N THR A 197 21.85 -4.04 1.11
CA THR A 197 20.82 -3.02 1.34
C THR A 197 19.38 -3.55 1.20
N PHE A 198 19.13 -4.48 0.26
CA PHE A 198 17.77 -4.96 -0.02
C PHE A 198 17.27 -5.96 1.03
N LEU A 199 18.17 -6.83 1.53
CA LEU A 199 17.83 -7.90 2.46
C LEU A 199 17.67 -7.41 3.91
N SER A 200 18.39 -6.36 4.30
CA SER A 200 18.23 -5.70 5.61
C SER A 200 16.85 -5.03 5.75
N THR A 201 16.22 -4.63 4.64
CA THR A 201 14.91 -3.97 4.64
C THR A 201 13.74 -4.94 4.47
N LEU A 202 13.89 -6.01 3.68
CA LEU A 202 12.86 -7.04 3.51
C LEU A 202 12.83 -8.09 4.64
N PHE A 203 13.94 -8.29 5.35
CA PHE A 203 14.04 -9.30 6.42
C PHE A 203 14.36 -8.73 7.81
N SER A 204 14.35 -7.40 8.01
CA SER A 204 14.22 -6.83 9.37
C SER A 204 12.79 -6.99 9.87
N TRP A 205 12.39 -8.23 10.11
CA TRP A 205 11.21 -8.53 10.90
C TRP A 205 11.60 -8.41 12.38
N PRO A 206 10.92 -7.61 13.21
CA PRO A 206 11.12 -7.69 14.65
C PRO A 206 10.74 -9.10 15.08
N SER A 207 11.73 -9.85 15.58
CA SER A 207 11.53 -11.18 16.14
C SER A 207 10.32 -11.16 17.09
N PRO A 208 9.32 -12.06 16.93
CA PRO A 208 8.17 -12.06 17.81
C PRO A 208 8.67 -12.27 19.24
N ARG A 209 8.45 -11.28 20.11
CA ARG A 209 8.66 -11.44 21.54
C ARG A 209 7.77 -12.60 21.98
N HIS A 210 8.38 -13.74 22.29
CA HIS A 210 7.74 -14.77 23.07
C HIS A 210 7.46 -14.20 24.46
N GLU A 211 6.28 -13.63 24.67
CA GLU A 211 5.70 -13.52 26.01
C GLU A 211 5.28 -14.93 26.43
N ALA A 212 6.23 -15.64 27.04
CA ALA A 212 5.92 -16.82 27.84
C ALA A 212 5.23 -16.34 29.13
N GLY A 213 3.90 -16.22 29.09
CA GLY A 213 3.08 -16.10 30.29
C GLY A 213 3.10 -17.41 31.06
N GLN A 214 3.96 -17.49 32.08
CA GLN A 214 3.79 -18.43 33.19
C GLN A 214 2.57 -17.97 34.00
N VAL A 215 1.48 -18.74 33.93
CA VAL A 215 0.40 -18.67 34.90
C VAL A 215 0.79 -19.58 36.06
N ALA A 216 0.93 -18.98 37.25
CA ALA A 216 1.00 -19.65 38.54
C ALA A 216 -0.42 -19.86 39.09
#